data_AF-A0A6H0Y5B1-F1
#
_entry.id   AF-A0A6H0Y5B1-F1
#
_cell.length_a   1.000
_cell.length_b   1.000
_cell.length_c   1.000
_cell.angle_alpha   90.00
_cell.angle_beta   90.00
_cell.angle_gamma   90.00
#
_symmetry.space_group_name_H-M   'P 1'
#
loop_
_entity.id
_entity.type
_entity.pdbx_description
1 polymer ?
#
loop_
_entity_poly.entity_id
_entity_poly.type
_entity_poly.pdbx_seq_one_letter_code
_entity_poly.pdbx_strand_id
1 'polypeptide(L)'
;MAFIYNWLWPENFKEVNATDAAHNPMVRQHFIQFLDNTEPPDTFTPTQVAKSFKPAELRTLGYNTWQEMIPCLYELTWELREFGDLTIYCNGEEVPEDVLFYDLKGSIKIMRREL
;
A
#
# COMPACT_ATOMS: atom_id res chain seq x y z
N MET A 1 25.68 0.02 -7.87
CA MET A 1 25.00 1.32 -7.74
C MET A 1 23.85 1.14 -6.76
N ALA A 2 24.13 1.35 -5.48
CA ALA A 2 23.14 1.27 -4.41
C ALA A 2 22.61 2.69 -4.18
N PHE A 3 21.46 3.00 -4.77
CA PHE A 3 20.79 4.28 -4.55
C PHE A 3 19.42 3.99 -3.97
N ILE A 4 19.05 4.80 -2.96
CA ILE A 4 17.71 5.02 -2.39
C ILE A 4 17.05 3.94 -1.49
N TYR A 5 17.73 3.41 -0.47
CA TYR A 5 17.06 2.62 0.58
C TYR A 5 16.85 3.33 1.93
N ASN A 6 17.39 4.55 2.13
CA ASN A 6 17.65 5.06 3.49
C ASN A 6 16.57 5.98 4.10
N TRP A 7 15.48 6.33 3.41
CA TRP A 7 14.52 7.34 3.92
C TRP A 7 13.20 6.76 4.48
N LEU A 8 12.74 5.60 4.00
CA LEU A 8 11.49 4.95 4.46
C LEU A 8 11.69 3.53 5.01
N TRP A 9 12.87 2.93 4.82
CA TRP A 9 13.14 1.52 5.09
C TRP A 9 14.34 1.34 6.02
N PRO A 10 14.15 1.07 7.33
CA PRO A 10 15.25 0.57 8.14
C PRO A 10 15.68 -0.82 7.64
N GLU A 11 16.98 -1.10 7.62
CA GLU A 11 17.61 -2.35 7.19
C GLU A 11 17.17 -3.61 7.98
N ASN A 12 16.32 -3.46 8.99
CA ASN A 12 15.89 -4.51 9.93
C ASN A 12 14.49 -5.05 9.66
N PHE A 13 13.98 -4.90 8.44
CA PHE A 13 12.79 -5.63 8.05
C PHE A 13 13.11 -7.10 7.96
N LYS A 14 12.64 -7.86 8.96
CA LYS A 14 12.55 -9.31 8.90
C LYS A 14 11.96 -9.67 7.54
N GLU A 15 12.52 -10.65 6.84
CA GLU A 15 12.02 -11.21 5.58
C GLU A 15 10.65 -11.87 5.81
N VAL A 16 9.64 -11.11 6.24
CA VAL A 16 8.24 -11.48 6.09
C VAL A 16 8.02 -11.31 4.60
N ASN A 17 7.93 -12.44 3.89
CA ASN A 17 7.66 -12.50 2.46
C ASN A 17 6.52 -11.52 2.13
N ALA A 18 6.84 -10.29 1.73
CA ALA A 18 5.86 -9.25 1.47
C ALA A 18 4.90 -9.73 0.36
N THR A 19 5.43 -10.54 -0.55
CA THR A 19 4.70 -11.32 -1.56
C THR A 19 3.63 -12.26 -0.98
N ASP A 20 3.90 -12.98 0.13
CA ASP A 20 2.92 -13.91 0.72
C ASP A 20 1.80 -13.17 1.46
N ALA A 21 2.15 -12.05 2.10
CA ALA A 21 1.18 -11.20 2.80
C ALA A 21 0.31 -10.36 1.84
N ALA A 22 0.84 -9.91 0.70
CA ALA A 22 0.04 -9.20 -0.32
C ALA A 22 -1.02 -10.11 -0.94
N HIS A 23 -0.69 -11.39 -1.11
CA HIS A 23 -1.63 -12.43 -1.53
C HIS A 23 -2.56 -12.92 -0.41
N ASN A 24 -2.37 -12.45 0.83
CA ASN A 24 -3.22 -12.85 1.92
C ASN A 24 -4.63 -12.25 1.72
N PRO A 25 -5.69 -13.08 1.68
CA PRO A 25 -7.05 -12.61 1.42
C PRO A 25 -7.51 -11.58 2.46
N MET A 26 -6.95 -11.61 3.66
CA MET A 26 -7.26 -10.66 4.72
C MET A 26 -6.78 -9.25 4.40
N VAL A 27 -5.54 -9.12 3.91
CA VAL A 27 -4.97 -7.81 3.55
C VAL A 27 -5.74 -7.23 2.37
N ARG A 28 -5.99 -8.07 1.35
CA ARG A 28 -6.78 -7.69 0.18
C ARG A 28 -8.20 -7.27 0.55
N GLN A 29 -8.88 -7.99 1.44
CA GLN A 29 -10.23 -7.65 1.87
C GLN A 29 -10.27 -6.29 2.58
N HIS A 30 -9.35 -6.05 3.52
CA HIS A 30 -9.25 -4.74 4.19
C HIS A 30 -9.00 -3.62 3.19
N PHE A 31 -8.09 -3.81 2.24
CA PHE A 31 -7.81 -2.81 1.20
C PHE A 31 -9.04 -2.52 0.33
N ILE A 32 -9.72 -3.57 -0.15
CA ILE A 32 -10.95 -3.42 -0.95
C ILE A 32 -12.05 -2.75 -0.15
N GLN A 33 -12.18 -3.04 1.15
CA GLN A 33 -13.14 -2.33 2.02
C GLN A 33 -12.82 -0.84 2.08
N PHE A 34 -11.54 -0.44 2.16
CA PHE A 34 -11.17 0.97 2.08
C PHE A 34 -11.51 1.56 0.70
N LEU A 35 -11.23 0.83 -0.38
CA LEU A 35 -11.54 1.27 -1.73
C LEU A 35 -13.06 1.44 -1.95
N ASP A 36 -13.87 0.52 -1.43
CA ASP A 36 -15.33 0.55 -1.59
C ASP A 36 -15.99 1.62 -0.71
N ASN A 37 -15.45 1.86 0.49
CA ASN A 37 -15.90 2.95 1.37
C ASN A 37 -15.38 4.34 0.96
N THR A 38 -14.45 4.42 0.01
CA THR A 38 -13.93 5.70 -0.49
C THR A 38 -14.65 6.07 -1.77
N GLU A 39 -15.69 6.89 -1.64
CA GLU A 39 -16.39 7.47 -2.79
C GLU A 39 -15.58 8.64 -3.37
N PRO A 40 -15.39 8.73 -4.70
CA PRO A 40 -14.77 9.90 -5.32
C PRO A 40 -15.53 11.19 -4.91
N PRO A 41 -14.83 12.29 -4.55
CA PRO A 41 -13.40 12.57 -4.73
C PRO A 41 -12.52 12.23 -3.52
N ASP A 42 -13.00 11.46 -2.54
CA ASP A 42 -12.22 11.11 -1.38
C ASP A 42 -11.02 10.22 -1.74
N THR A 43 -9.96 10.33 -0.92
CA THR A 43 -8.73 9.57 -1.12
C THR A 43 -8.25 9.00 0.21
N PHE A 44 -7.61 7.84 0.16
CA PHE A 44 -6.99 7.22 1.31
C PHE A 44 -5.51 6.93 1.06
N THR A 45 -4.77 6.60 2.11
CA THR A 45 -3.33 6.31 2.05
C THR A 45 -3.05 4.89 2.53
N PRO A 46 -2.01 4.21 2.03
CA PRO A 46 -1.59 2.89 2.54
C PRO A 46 -1.35 2.91 4.05
N THR A 47 -0.82 4.01 4.57
CA THR A 47 -0.62 4.19 6.02
C THR A 47 -1.92 4.16 6.81
N GLN A 48 -3.02 4.71 6.29
CA GLN A 48 -4.33 4.63 6.95
C GLN A 48 -4.84 3.20 6.95
N VAL A 49 -4.71 2.50 5.82
CA VAL A 49 -5.05 1.08 5.72
C VAL A 49 -4.22 0.28 6.73
N ALA A 50 -2.90 0.49 6.80
CA ALA A 50 -2.03 -0.19 7.75
C ALA A 50 -2.43 0.02 9.21
N LYS A 51 -2.76 1.27 9.57
CA LYS A 51 -3.20 1.64 10.91
C LYS A 51 -4.58 1.08 11.28
N SER A 52 -5.39 0.68 10.30
CA SER A 52 -6.70 0.05 10.55
C SER A 52 -6.59 -1.38 11.08
N PHE A 53 -5.46 -2.06 10.85
CA PHE A 53 -5.26 -3.44 11.30
C PHE A 53 -5.10 -3.49 12.82
N LYS A 54 -5.84 -4.40 13.45
CA LYS A 54 -5.70 -4.65 14.89
C LYS A 54 -4.38 -5.38 15.16
N PRO A 55 -3.80 -5.23 16.36
CA PRO A 55 -2.57 -5.94 16.73
C PRO A 55 -2.64 -7.47 16.59
N ALA A 56 -3.82 -8.06 16.79
CA ALA A 56 -4.04 -9.49 16.59
C ALA A 56 -3.98 -9.91 15.11
N GLU A 57 -4.48 -9.06 14.22
CA GLU A 57 -4.45 -9.27 12.76
C GLU A 57 -3.01 -9.14 12.25
N LEU A 58 -2.29 -8.09 12.68
CA LEU A 58 -0.87 -7.92 12.38
C LEU A 58 -0.04 -9.14 12.78
N ARG A 59 -0.23 -9.64 14.01
CA ARG A 59 0.47 -10.85 14.49
C ARG A 59 0.13 -12.09 13.66
N THR A 60 -1.12 -12.22 13.21
CA THR A 60 -1.55 -13.34 12.35
C THR A 60 -0.84 -13.29 11.00
N LEU A 61 -0.59 -12.08 10.49
CA LEU A 61 0.17 -11.82 9.27
C LEU A 61 1.70 -11.87 9.48
N GLY A 62 2.17 -12.15 10.70
CA GLY A 62 3.60 -12.18 11.03
C GLY A 62 4.25 -10.82 11.29
N TYR A 63 3.45 -9.75 11.36
CA TYR A 63 3.90 -8.38 11.65
C TYR A 63 3.76 -8.05 13.14
N ASN A 64 4.73 -7.31 13.68
CA ASN A 64 4.65 -6.79 15.05
C ASN A 64 4.00 -5.41 15.09
N THR A 65 4.18 -4.63 14.01
CA THR A 65 3.74 -3.24 13.88
C THR A 65 3.13 -2.98 12.51
N TRP A 66 2.22 -2.00 12.44
CA TRP A 66 1.60 -1.56 11.19
C TRP A 66 2.62 -0.96 10.20
N GLN A 67 3.76 -0.48 10.68
CA GLN A 67 4.83 -0.01 9.81
C GLN A 67 5.35 -1.18 8.96
N GLU A 68 5.30 -2.40 9.49
CA GLU A 68 5.86 -3.55 8.80
C GLU A 68 5.05 -4.00 7.58
N MET A 69 3.78 -3.64 7.52
CA MET A 69 2.90 -4.02 6.40
C MET A 69 2.81 -2.96 5.30
N ILE A 70 3.37 -1.76 5.52
CA ILE A 70 3.41 -0.70 4.50
C ILE A 70 3.96 -1.22 3.16
N PRO A 71 5.11 -1.93 3.09
CA PRO A 71 5.60 -2.54 1.85
C PRO A 71 4.52 -3.29 1.06
N CYS A 72 3.84 -4.19 1.76
CA CYS A 72 2.85 -5.10 1.22
C CYS A 72 1.64 -4.34 0.65
N LEU A 73 1.22 -3.26 1.33
CA LEU A 73 0.14 -2.41 0.82
C LEU A 73 0.56 -1.62 -0.42
N TYR A 74 1.81 -1.17 -0.49
CA TYR A 74 2.32 -0.53 -1.71
C TYR A 74 2.30 -1.53 -2.87
N GLU A 75 2.82 -2.75 -2.71
CA GLU A 75 2.75 -3.77 -3.77
C GLU A 75 1.29 -4.02 -4.23
N LEU A 76 0.38 -4.27 -3.29
CA LEU A 76 -1.04 -4.50 -3.58
C LEU A 76 -1.70 -3.31 -4.30
N THR A 77 -1.31 -2.07 -3.95
CA THR A 77 -1.84 -0.87 -4.61
C THR A 77 -1.45 -0.85 -6.09
N TRP A 78 -0.21 -1.21 -6.44
CA TRP A 78 0.23 -1.27 -7.83
C TRP A 78 -0.43 -2.41 -8.58
N GLU A 79 -0.57 -3.58 -7.97
CA GLU A 79 -1.29 -4.69 -8.59
C GLU A 79 -2.73 -4.28 -8.95
N LEU A 80 -3.48 -3.70 -7.99
CA LEU A 80 -4.86 -3.25 -8.24
C LEU A 80 -4.95 -2.09 -9.25
N ARG A 81 -3.91 -1.26 -9.32
CA ARG A 81 -3.79 -0.24 -10.35
C ARG A 81 -3.63 -0.85 -11.74
N GLU A 82 -2.86 -1.92 -11.89
CA GLU A 82 -2.70 -2.64 -13.17
C GLU A 82 -4.03 -3.26 -13.65
N PHE A 83 -4.92 -3.62 -12.72
CA PHE A 83 -6.29 -4.03 -13.06
C PHE A 83 -7.21 -2.87 -13.47
N GLY A 84 -6.79 -1.62 -13.26
CA GLY A 84 -7.54 -0.42 -13.62
C GLY A 84 -8.59 0.03 -12.60
N ASP A 85 -8.66 -0.61 -11.42
CA ASP A 85 -9.65 -0.33 -10.38
C ASP A 85 -9.39 0.98 -9.60
N LEU A 86 -8.16 1.51 -9.66
CA LEU A 86 -7.76 2.67 -8.86
C LEU A 86 -6.79 3.61 -9.57
N THR A 87 -6.79 4.86 -9.11
CA THR A 87 -5.85 5.91 -9.53
C THR A 87 -4.99 6.31 -8.33
N ILE A 88 -3.67 6.43 -8.56
CA ILE A 88 -2.71 6.83 -7.53
C ILE A 88 -2.33 8.28 -7.77
N TYR A 89 -2.39 9.11 -6.72
CA TYR A 89 -1.91 10.48 -6.70
C TYR A 89 -0.71 10.59 -5.77
N CYS A 90 0.35 11.28 -6.21
CA CYS A 90 1.51 11.60 -5.38
C CYS A 90 1.71 13.11 -5.41
N ASN A 91 1.81 13.73 -4.23
CA ASN A 91 1.95 15.19 -4.09
C ASN A 91 0.89 16.03 -4.83
N GLY A 92 -0.30 15.46 -5.06
CA GLY A 92 -1.41 16.13 -5.76
C GLY A 92 -1.44 15.94 -7.27
N GLU A 93 -0.46 15.22 -7.84
CA GLU A 93 -0.42 14.88 -9.26
C GLU A 93 -0.74 13.40 -9.44
N GLU A 94 -1.46 13.06 -10.51
CA GLU A 94 -1.70 11.66 -10.88
C GLU A 94 -0.38 11.01 -11.27
N VAL A 95 -0.10 9.87 -10.67
CA VAL A 95 1.08 9.07 -11.00
C VAL A 95 0.83 8.41 -12.37
N PRO A 96 1.73 8.57 -13.35
CA PRO A 96 1.61 7.92 -14.65
C PRO A 96 1.89 6.42 -14.56
N GLU A 97 1.28 5.60 -15.41
CA GLU A 97 1.32 4.12 -15.34
C GLU A 97 2.74 3.54 -15.37
N ASP A 98 3.65 4.18 -16.10
CA ASP A 98 5.07 3.81 -16.19
C ASP A 98 5.87 4.02 -14.88
N VAL A 99 5.28 4.68 -13.88
CA VAL A 99 5.96 4.97 -12.61
C VAL A 99 5.68 3.87 -11.59
N LEU A 100 6.78 3.30 -11.12
CA LEU A 100 6.79 2.22 -10.12
C LEU A 100 6.94 2.79 -8.71
N PHE A 101 6.48 2.03 -7.71
CA PHE A 101 6.39 2.50 -6.32
C PHE A 101 7.72 2.96 -5.73
N TYR A 102 8.84 2.41 -6.22
CA TYR A 102 10.19 2.76 -5.77
C TYR A 102 10.70 4.11 -6.29
N ASP A 103 10.07 4.68 -7.32
CA ASP A 103 10.45 6.00 -7.85
C ASP A 103 9.75 7.16 -7.12
N LEU A 104 8.66 6.86 -6.38
CA LEU A 104 7.87 7.87 -5.70
C LEU A 104 8.55 8.43 -4.45
N LYS A 105 8.58 9.76 -4.37
CA LYS A 105 9.03 10.51 -3.19
C LYS A 105 7.87 11.29 -2.59
N GLY A 106 7.23 10.70 -1.58
CA GLY A 106 6.17 11.36 -0.82
C GLY A 106 5.08 10.41 -0.36
N SER A 107 4.06 10.99 0.27
CA SER A 107 2.85 10.27 0.61
C SER A 107 2.01 10.05 -0.64
N ILE A 108 1.63 8.81 -0.89
CA ILE A 108 0.69 8.48 -1.95
C ILE A 108 -0.75 8.53 -1.43
N LYS A 109 -1.64 8.95 -2.30
CA LYS A 109 -3.08 8.94 -2.12
C LYS A 109 -3.69 8.04 -3.17
N ILE A 110 -4.65 7.23 -2.77
CA ILE A 110 -5.34 6.26 -3.60
C ILE A 110 -6.78 6.71 -3.70
N MET A 111 -7.29 6.75 -4.92
CA MET A 111 -8.67 7.06 -5.24
C MET A 111 -9.26 5.89 -6.01
N ARG A 112 -10.52 5.54 -5.70
CA ARG A 112 -11.27 4.60 -6.53
C ARG A 112 -11.47 5.21 -7.91
N ARG A 113 -11.19 4.43 -8.97
CA ARG A 113 -11.52 4.84 -10.33
C ARG A 113 -12.99 4.52 -10.59
N GLU A 114 -13.76 5.52 -11.01
CA GLU A 114 -15.09 5.25 -11.57
C GLU A 114 -14.90 4.58 -12.94
N LEU A 115 -15.41 3.37 -13.08
CA LEU A 115 -15.50 2.65 -14.35
C LEU A 115 -16.63 3.22 -15.22
#